data_AF-A0A5S9M379-F1
#
_entry.id   AF-A0A5S9M379-F1
#
_cell.length_a   1.000
_cell.length_b   1.000
_cell.length_c   1.000
_cell.angle_alpha   90.00
_cell.angle_beta   90.00
_cell.angle_gamma   90.00
#
_symmetry.space_group_name_H-M   'P 1'
#
loop_
_entity.id
_entity.type
_entity.pdbx_description
1 polymer ?
#
loop_
_entity_poly.entity_id
_entity_poly.type
_entity_poly.pdbx_seq_one_letter_code
_entity_poly.pdbx_strand_id
1 'polypeptide(L)' 'MAGEKKTTMMLVTHDIDESIYLGNEIVLMQARPGRIHKILPVNLPFFRVIERQPLFKA' A
#
# COMPACT_ATOMS: atom_id res chain seq x y z
N MET A 1 -6.14 -27.60 -17.82
CA MET A 1 -5.97 -26.77 -16.62
C MET A 1 -5.87 -25.33 -17.09
N ALA A 2 -6.88 -24.49 -16.81
CA ALA A 2 -6.83 -23.07 -17.18
C ALA A 2 -5.66 -22.43 -16.42
N GLY A 3 -4.66 -21.91 -17.13
CA GLY A 3 -3.52 -21.26 -16.50
C GLY A 3 -4.00 -20.08 -15.66
N GLU A 4 -3.66 -20.06 -14.38
CA GLU A 4 -3.89 -18.90 -13.52
C GLU A 4 -3.25 -17.68 -14.18
N LYS A 5 -4.07 -16.70 -14.56
CA LYS A 5 -3.56 -15.42 -15.06
C LYS A 5 -2.89 -14.71 -13.89
N LYS A 6 -1.58 -14.46 -14.03
CA LYS A 6 -0.82 -13.61 -13.12
C LYS A 6 -1.29 -12.17 -13.31
N THR A 7 -2.22 -11.73 -12.47
CA THR A 7 -2.75 -10.36 -12.50
C THR A 7 -1.92 -9.48 -11.57
N THR A 8 -1.36 -8.40 -12.09
CA THR A 8 -0.77 -7.33 -11.27
C THR A 8 -1.81 -6.24 -11.05
N MET A 9 -2.02 -5.84 -9.80
CA MET A 9 -2.97 -4.79 -9.44
C MET A 9 -2.24 -3.63 -8.78
N MET A 10 -2.65 -2.39 -9.08
CA MET A 10 -2.16 -1.17 -8.44
C MET A 10 -3.36 -0.36 -7.95
N LEU A 11 -3.38 -0.04 -6.65
CA LEU A 11 -4.34 0.86 -6.04
C LEU A 11 -3.66 2.21 -5.79
N VAL A 12 -4.31 3.30 -6.18
CA VAL A 12 -3.87 4.65 -5.87
C VAL A 12 -4.86 5.25 -4.87
N THR A 13 -4.36 5.59 -3.69
CA THR A 13 -5.14 6.22 -2.63
C THR A 13 -4.36 7.38 -2.03
N HIS A 14 -5.09 8.29 -1.39
CA HIS A 14 -4.52 9.36 -0.58
C HIS A 14 -4.35 8.95 0.89
N ASP A 15 -4.85 7.77 1.28
CA ASP A 15 -4.79 7.25 2.64
C ASP A 15 -3.65 6.22 2.80
N ILE A 16 -2.78 6.45 3.79
CA ILE A 16 -1.66 5.56 4.11
C ILE A 16 -2.17 4.25 4.71
N ASP A 17 -3.24 4.29 5.51
CA ASP A 17 -3.75 3.11 6.20
C ASP A 17 -4.31 2.09 5.19
N GLU A 18 -5.01 2.56 4.16
CA GLU A 18 -5.48 1.72 3.05
C GLU A 18 -4.31 1.05 2.30
N SER A 19 -3.22 1.80 2.09
CA SER A 19 -2.02 1.31 1.42
C SER A 19 -1.33 0.20 2.21
N ILE A 20 -1.24 0.35 3.53
CA ILE A 20 -0.68 -0.67 4.44
C ILE A 20 -1.61 -1.87 4.54
N TYR A 21 -2.91 -1.66 4.57
CA TYR A 21 -3.89 -2.73 4.74
C TYR A 21 -3.99 -3.65 3.51
N LEU A 22 -4.01 -3.09 2.30
CA LEU A 22 -4.22 -3.86 1.07
C LEU A 22 -2.91 -4.23 0.35
N GLY A 23 -1.86 -3.42 0.53
CA GLY A 23 -0.63 -3.55 -0.25
C GLY A 23 0.34 -4.60 0.28
N ASN A 24 1.13 -5.14 -0.65
CA ASN A 24 2.39 -5.81 -0.34
C ASN A 24 3.58 -4.84 -0.40
N GLU A 25 3.50 -3.84 -1.28
CA GLU A 25 4.46 -2.77 -1.45
C GLU A 25 3.73 -1.43 -1.56
N ILE A 26 4.31 -0.39 -0.98
CA ILE A 26 3.78 0.98 -1.02
C ILE A 26 4.76 1.83 -1.84
N VAL A 27 4.26 2.40 -2.93
CA VAL A 27 4.99 3.40 -3.72
C VAL A 27 4.58 4.78 -3.24
N LEU A 28 5.45 5.43 -2.47
CA LEU A 28 5.22 6.78 -1.99
C LEU A 28 5.56 7.78 -3.10
N MET A 29 4.58 8.56 -3.51
CA MET A 29 4.73 9.60 -4.53
C MET A 29 5.02 10.97 -3.90
N GLN A 30 5.95 11.70 -4.50
CA GLN A 30 6.18 13.11 -4.22
C GLN A 30 5.24 13.98 -5.07
N ALA A 31 4.67 15.02 -4.46
CA ALA A 31 3.88 16.01 -5.18
C ALA A 31 4.78 16.94 -6.01
N ARG A 32 4.34 17.25 -7.23
CA ARG A 32 4.80 18.35 -8.11
C ARG A 32 6.33 18.60 -8.13
N PRO A 33 7.06 18.06 -9.12
CA PRO A 33 6.62 17.14 -10.18
C PRO A 33 6.40 15.72 -9.63
N GLY A 34 5.43 14.98 -10.19
CA GLY A 34 5.15 13.60 -9.79
C GLY A 34 6.37 12.71 -9.95
N ARG A 35 6.94 12.25 -8.83
CA ARG A 35 8.12 11.37 -8.79
C ARG A 35 7.92 10.31 -7.72
N ILE A 36 8.53 9.15 -7.93
CA ILE A 36 8.62 8.14 -6.87
C ILE A 36 9.60 8.68 -5.84
N HIS A 37 9.12 8.84 -4.61
CA HIS A 37 9.94 9.23 -3.49
C HIS A 37 10.61 8.01 -2.85
N LYS A 38 9.82 6.95 -2.62
CA LYS A 38 10.30 5.72 -1.99
C LYS A 38 9.38 4.56 -2.34
N ILE A 39 9.95 3.35 -2.35
CA ILE A 39 9.21 2.10 -2.39
C ILE A 39 9.44 1.40 -1.05
N LEU A 40 8.36 1.05 -0.37
CA LEU A 40 8.37 0.49 0.98
C LEU A 40 7.73 -0.90 0.97
N PRO A 41 8.42 -1.96 1.39
CA PRO A 41 7.79 -3.27 1.58
C PRO A 41 6.90 -3.25 2.83
N VAL A 42 5.72 -3.87 2.75
CA VAL A 42 4.82 -4.05 3.89
C VAL A 42 5.13 -5.39 4.56
N ASN A 43 6.08 -5.39 5.49
CA ASN A 43 6.53 -6.59 6.22
C ASN A 43 5.58 -7.02 7.36
N LEU A 44 4.28 -6.80 7.17
CA LEU A 44 3.24 -7.21 8.12
C LEU A 44 2.55 -8.48 7.63
N PRO A 45 2.11 -9.37 8.54
CA PRO A 45 1.25 -10.50 8.19
C PRO A 45 0.04 -10.05 7.37
N PHE A 46 -0.43 -10.90 6.44
CA PHE A 46 -1.52 -10.54 5.52
C PHE A 46 -2.87 -10.37 6.22
N PHE A 47 -3.13 -11.15 7.26
CA PHE A 47 -4.32 -10.99 8.09
C PHE A 47 -4.15 -9.77 9.00
N ARG A 48 -4.50 -8.60 8.46
CA ARG A 48 -4.43 -7.33 9.15
C ARG A 48 -5.80 -7.05 9.75
N VAL A 49 -5.83 -6.63 11.02
CA VAL A 49 -7.05 -6.12 11.67
C VAL A 49 -6.85 -4.63 11.83
N ILE A 50 -7.73 -3.82 11.24
CA ILE A 50 -7.71 -2.38 11.44
C ILE A 50 -8.38 -2.09 12.78
N GLU A 51 -7.59 -2.02 13.85
CA GLU A 51 -7.97 -1.16 14.96
C GLU A 51 -7.60 0.26 14.56
N ARG A 52 -8.60 1.13 14.35
CA ARG A 52 -8.35 2.54 14.04
C ARG A 52 -7.70 3.22 15.25
N GLN A 53 -6.37 3.12 15.33
CA GLN A 53 -5.54 3.98 16.14
C GLN A 53 -4.74 4.84 15.16
N PRO A 54 -4.86 6.18 15.20
CA PRO A 54 -4.07 7.01 14.32
C PRO A 54 -2.59 6.77 14.59
N LEU A 55 -1.87 6.28 13.57
CA LEU A 55 -0.44 5.94 13.65
C LEU A 55 0.44 7.18 13.91
N PHE A 56 -0.12 8.37 13.68
CA PHE A 56 0.49 9.65 14.00
C PHE A 56 -0.47 10.44 14.90
N LYS A 57 -0.11 10.61 16.18
CA LYS A 57 -0.72 11.62 17.05
C LYS A 57 -0.07 12.98 16.73
N ALA A 58 -0.89 13.95 16.34
CA ALA A 58 -0.53 15.37 16.37
C ALA A 58 -0.48 15.87 17.82
#